data_AF-Q7SY31-F1
#
_entry.id   AF-Q7SY31-F1
#
_cell.length_a   1.000
_cell.length_b   1.000
_cell.length_c   1.000
_cell.angle_alpha   90.00
_cell.angle_beta   90.00
_cell.angle_gamma   90.00
#
_symmetry.space_group_name_H-M   'P 1'
#
loop_
_entity.id
_entity.type
_entity.pdbx_description
1 polymer ?
#
loop_
_entity_poly.entity_id
_entity_poly.type
_entity_poly.pdbx_seq_one_letter_code
_entity_poly.pdbx_strand_id
1 'polypeptide(L)'
;MPIGFNKACLKNVFTVILVLIYLALTAVAVFLAYQTISDFMDKLNHPVMSVSYKEVEEFAAPGIVLFPGKAHLLSCMHHYHDNIPPLVALENLAKRECMKEEVIYHGPYSNQTEKRALVFRGPTDVRNRELIFLQLSRNETEEDFSAISYMIFAKFSDMLESSDKAAFMMDCERNYSMWTFSGGFRTWVKMSLVRTSGRRNESVEFRQESSVVKYIDKRPPLEQTNELFFIVFQWRDPFIQQVKDIVTANPWNTIAILCGVFMALFKAADFAKLSIKWMIRIRKRHIRAKMREMNQIS
;
A
#
# COMPACT_ATOMS: atom_id res chain seq x y z
N MET A 1 -14.78 -63.94 22.67
CA MET A 1 -13.87 -63.45 21.61
C MET A 1 -14.55 -62.30 20.85
N PRO A 2 -14.21 -61.02 21.09
CA PRO A 2 -14.91 -59.88 20.48
C PRO A 2 -14.28 -59.48 19.13
N ILE A 3 -14.11 -60.44 18.21
CA ILE A 3 -13.52 -60.16 16.88
C ILE A 3 -14.59 -59.57 15.92
N GLY A 4 -15.88 -59.75 16.23
CA GLY A 4 -17.00 -59.31 15.37
C GLY A 4 -17.37 -57.83 15.44
N PHE A 5 -17.05 -57.11 16.54
CA PHE A 5 -17.45 -55.70 16.72
C PHE A 5 -16.44 -54.70 16.13
N ASN A 6 -15.23 -55.13 15.77
CA ASN A 6 -14.15 -54.23 15.34
C ASN A 6 -14.21 -53.87 13.84
N LYS A 7 -14.88 -54.69 13.00
CA LYS A 7 -14.89 -54.47 11.55
C LYS A 7 -15.65 -53.20 11.13
N ALA A 8 -16.73 -52.86 11.84
CA ALA A 8 -17.50 -51.65 11.58
C ALA A 8 -16.74 -50.38 12.00
N CYS A 9 -16.14 -50.38 13.20
CA CYS A 9 -15.29 -49.29 13.66
C CYS A 9 -14.07 -49.09 12.73
N LEU A 10 -13.39 -50.17 12.36
CA LEU A 10 -12.27 -50.11 11.42
C LEU A 10 -12.69 -49.55 10.06
N LYS A 11 -13.83 -49.99 9.51
CA LYS A 11 -14.37 -49.45 8.26
C LYS A 11 -14.70 -47.95 8.37
N ASN A 12 -15.28 -47.52 9.50
CA ASN A 12 -15.57 -46.11 9.74
C ASN A 12 -14.28 -45.28 9.82
N VAL A 13 -13.26 -45.75 10.54
CA VAL A 13 -11.95 -45.11 10.62
C VAL A 13 -11.30 -45.00 9.24
N PHE A 14 -11.28 -46.09 8.45
CA PHE A 14 -10.79 -46.04 7.07
C PHE A 14 -11.60 -45.09 6.19
N THR A 15 -12.92 -45.02 6.38
CA THR A 15 -13.77 -44.09 5.61
C THR A 15 -13.43 -42.64 5.95
N VAL A 16 -13.24 -42.31 7.23
CA VAL A 16 -12.81 -40.97 7.65
C VAL A 16 -11.42 -40.64 7.12
N ILE A 17 -10.46 -41.57 7.19
CA ILE A 17 -9.11 -41.40 6.63
C ILE A 17 -9.19 -41.14 5.11
N LEU A 18 -9.99 -41.91 4.38
CA LEU A 18 -10.20 -41.70 2.95
C LEU A 18 -10.78 -40.31 2.67
N VAL A 19 -11.78 -39.86 3.44
CA VAL A 19 -12.35 -38.51 3.32
C VAL A 19 -11.27 -37.44 3.54
N LEU A 20 -10.43 -37.59 4.56
CA LEU A 20 -9.32 -36.66 4.82
C LEU A 20 -8.28 -36.65 3.69
N ILE A 21 -7.93 -37.82 3.14
CA ILE A 21 -7.03 -37.93 1.99
C ILE A 21 -7.62 -37.20 0.78
N TYR A 22 -8.91 -37.41 0.48
CA TYR A 22 -9.57 -36.71 -0.61
C TYR A 22 -9.62 -35.19 -0.38
N LEU A 23 -9.93 -34.74 0.84
CA LEU A 23 -9.90 -33.32 1.19
C LEU A 23 -8.49 -32.72 0.99
N ALA A 24 -7.45 -33.40 1.45
CA ALA A 24 -6.07 -32.98 1.27
C ALA A 24 -5.69 -32.91 -0.22
N LEU A 25 -6.03 -33.92 -1.02
CA LEU A 25 -5.79 -33.91 -2.47
C LEU A 25 -6.53 -32.75 -3.16
N THR A 26 -7.79 -32.49 -2.79
CA THR A 26 -8.54 -31.35 -3.33
C THR A 26 -7.93 -30.01 -2.91
N ALA A 27 -7.45 -29.89 -1.68
CA ALA A 27 -6.79 -28.68 -1.20
C ALA A 27 -5.48 -28.43 -1.95
N VAL A 28 -4.66 -29.46 -2.18
CA VAL A 28 -3.44 -29.36 -3.00
C VAL A 28 -3.77 -28.95 -4.44
N ALA A 29 -4.80 -29.53 -5.05
CA ALA A 29 -5.21 -29.16 -6.40
C ALA A 29 -5.66 -27.69 -6.50
N VAL A 30 -6.47 -27.21 -5.56
CA VAL A 30 -6.90 -25.80 -5.49
C VAL A 30 -5.71 -24.88 -5.23
N PHE A 31 -4.79 -25.28 -4.36
CA PHE A 31 -3.58 -24.52 -4.06
C PHE A 31 -2.67 -24.38 -5.29
N LEU A 32 -2.42 -25.45 -6.04
CA LEU A 32 -1.64 -25.41 -7.28
C LEU A 32 -2.31 -24.54 -8.35
N ALA A 33 -3.65 -24.63 -8.49
CA ALA A 33 -4.39 -23.77 -9.40
C ALA A 33 -4.29 -22.29 -8.99
N TYR A 34 -4.41 -21.99 -7.68
CA TYR A 34 -4.24 -20.64 -7.15
C TYR A 34 -2.83 -20.10 -7.40
N GLN A 35 -1.78 -20.89 -7.12
CA GLN A 35 -0.40 -20.50 -7.41
C GLN A 35 -0.19 -20.21 -8.90
N THR A 36 -0.72 -21.07 -9.78
CA THR A 36 -0.62 -20.86 -11.23
C THR A 36 -1.29 -19.56 -11.67
N ILE A 37 -2.45 -19.21 -11.08
CA ILE A 37 -3.13 -17.94 -11.36
C ILE A 37 -2.28 -16.77 -10.84
N SER A 38 -1.76 -16.85 -9.61
CA SER A 38 -0.89 -15.80 -9.05
C SER A 38 0.33 -15.56 -9.93
N ASP A 39 1.04 -16.61 -10.33
CA ASP A 39 2.21 -16.53 -11.20
C ASP A 39 1.88 -15.97 -12.59
N PHE A 40 0.67 -16.22 -13.09
CA PHE A 40 0.19 -15.63 -14.33
C PHE A 40 -0.10 -14.14 -14.17
N MET A 41 -0.72 -13.74 -13.06
CA MET A 41 -0.99 -12.32 -12.76
C MET A 41 0.32 -11.53 -12.65
N ASP A 42 1.36 -12.11 -12.04
CA ASP A 42 2.69 -11.50 -11.94
C ASP A 42 3.37 -11.24 -13.31
N LYS A 43 2.90 -11.90 -14.37
CA LYS A 43 3.38 -11.69 -15.76
C LYS A 43 2.61 -10.60 -16.50
N LEU A 44 1.47 -10.13 -15.99
CA LEU A 44 0.72 -9.03 -16.57
C LEU A 44 1.35 -7.69 -16.14
N ASN A 45 1.44 -6.73 -17.06
CA ASN A 45 2.11 -5.45 -16.78
C ASN A 45 1.29 -4.54 -15.85
N HIS A 46 -0.05 -4.63 -15.91
CA HIS A 46 -0.96 -3.78 -15.15
C HIS A 46 -2.16 -4.60 -14.64
N PRO A 47 -1.93 -5.49 -13.65
CA PRO A 47 -3.03 -6.23 -13.04
C PRO A 47 -4.00 -5.28 -12.33
N VAL A 48 -5.28 -5.66 -12.28
CA VAL A 48 -6.27 -4.94 -11.47
C VAL A 48 -5.94 -5.15 -10.00
N MET A 49 -5.75 -4.05 -9.28
CA MET A 49 -5.40 -4.06 -7.86
C MET A 49 -6.62 -3.81 -6.98
N SER A 50 -6.62 -4.42 -5.80
CA SER A 50 -7.57 -4.19 -4.72
C SER A 50 -6.94 -3.32 -3.65
N VAL A 51 -7.78 -2.51 -3.00
CA VAL A 51 -7.38 -1.64 -1.89
C VAL A 51 -7.86 -2.27 -0.58
N SER A 52 -6.99 -2.31 0.42
CA SER A 52 -7.34 -2.62 1.81
C SER A 52 -6.73 -1.57 2.74
N TYR A 53 -7.38 -1.34 3.88
CA TYR A 53 -6.90 -0.41 4.89
C TYR A 53 -6.42 -1.21 6.10
N LYS A 54 -5.18 -0.97 6.52
CA LYS A 54 -4.62 -1.56 7.74
C LYS A 54 -4.42 -0.46 8.76
N GLU A 55 -5.14 -0.54 9.87
CA GLU A 55 -4.91 0.35 11.01
C GLU A 55 -3.55 0.05 11.64
N VAL A 56 -2.83 1.12 11.99
CA VAL A 56 -1.52 1.06 12.63
C VAL A 56 -1.52 1.99 13.83
N GLU A 57 -0.99 1.52 14.95
CA GLU A 57 -0.94 2.31 16.19
C GLU A 57 0.12 3.43 16.12
N GLU A 58 1.29 3.11 15.56
CA GLU A 58 2.39 4.05 15.37
C GLU A 58 3.04 3.85 14.00
N PHE A 59 3.23 4.94 13.26
CA PHE A 59 3.89 4.90 11.96
C PHE A 59 5.41 4.93 12.14
N ALA A 60 6.13 4.30 11.20
CA ALA A 60 7.55 4.57 11.08
C ALA A 60 7.73 6.06 10.69
N ALA A 61 8.71 6.72 11.31
CA ALA A 61 8.95 8.15 11.08
C ALA A 61 9.30 8.37 9.60
N PRO A 62 8.48 9.11 8.83
CA PRO A 62 8.78 9.36 7.44
C PRO A 62 9.94 10.36 7.34
N GLY A 63 10.72 10.29 6.27
CA GLY A 63 11.73 11.30 5.99
C GLY A 63 11.12 12.44 5.20
N ILE A 64 11.11 13.65 5.77
CA ILE A 64 10.59 14.86 5.11
C ILE A 64 11.78 15.63 4.57
N VAL A 65 11.88 15.73 3.25
CA VAL A 65 12.99 16.40 2.59
C VAL A 65 12.50 17.75 2.10
N LEU A 66 13.14 18.83 2.55
CA LEU A 66 12.94 20.16 1.99
C LEU A 66 14.10 20.54 1.06
N PHE A 67 13.78 21.26 0.00
CA PHE A 67 14.74 21.86 -0.93
C PHE A 67 14.74 23.38 -0.72
N PRO A 68 15.38 23.90 0.34
CA PRO A 68 15.25 25.30 0.73
C PRO A 68 15.96 26.28 -0.22
N GLY A 69 16.90 25.80 -1.05
CA GLY A 69 17.75 26.68 -1.86
C GLY A 69 18.51 27.67 -0.99
N LYS A 70 18.23 28.97 -1.16
CA LYS A 70 18.78 30.07 -0.36
C LYS A 70 18.05 30.34 0.97
N ALA A 71 16.96 29.63 1.26
CA ALA A 71 16.23 29.80 2.51
C ALA A 71 16.98 29.18 3.70
N HIS A 72 16.80 29.78 4.88
CA HIS A 72 17.37 29.32 6.13
C HIS A 72 16.26 28.81 7.06
N LEU A 73 16.50 27.67 7.71
CA LEU A 73 15.61 27.14 8.74
C LEU A 73 15.69 28.02 9.99
N LEU A 74 14.57 28.62 10.39
CA LEU A 74 14.45 29.37 11.63
C LEU A 74 14.17 28.44 12.81
N SER A 75 13.17 27.56 12.68
CA SER A 75 12.75 26.66 13.75
C SER A 75 12.23 25.33 13.22
N CYS A 76 12.46 24.29 14.02
CA CYS A 76 11.81 23.01 13.85
C CYS A 76 11.43 22.47 15.21
N MET A 77 10.16 22.13 15.40
CA MET A 77 9.67 21.52 16.63
C MET A 77 8.60 20.48 16.36
N HIS A 78 8.65 19.37 17.09
CA HIS A 78 7.52 18.45 17.21
C HIS A 78 6.54 19.00 18.24
N HIS A 79 5.26 18.99 17.91
CA HIS A 79 4.18 19.31 18.83
C HIS A 79 3.26 18.10 18.93
N TYR A 80 2.69 17.93 20.11
CA TYR A 80 1.59 17.01 20.34
C TYR A 80 0.33 17.86 20.51
N HIS A 81 -0.73 17.46 19.80
CA HIS A 81 -2.00 18.20 19.69
C HIS A 81 -1.94 19.48 18.83
N ASP A 82 -3.12 20.01 18.51
CA ASP A 82 -3.31 21.06 17.49
C ASP A 82 -2.80 22.46 17.91
N ASN A 83 -2.29 22.61 19.13
CA ASN A 83 -1.87 23.89 19.68
C ASN A 83 -0.42 24.24 19.28
N ILE A 84 -0.27 24.88 18.13
CA ILE A 84 1.02 25.38 17.66
C ILE A 84 1.10 26.90 17.87
N PRO A 85 2.11 27.41 18.60
CA PRO A 85 2.24 28.84 18.86
C PRO A 85 2.46 29.65 17.56
N PRO A 86 1.97 30.90 17.49
CA PRO A 86 1.89 31.70 16.26
C PRO A 86 3.23 32.20 15.70
N LEU A 87 4.29 32.25 16.51
CA LEU A 87 5.69 32.33 16.08
C LEU A 87 6.53 32.04 17.34
N VAL A 88 7.47 31.10 17.29
CA VAL A 88 8.42 30.96 18.39
C VAL A 88 9.41 32.12 18.24
N ALA A 89 9.41 33.06 19.18
CA ALA A 89 10.40 34.12 19.21
C ALA A 89 11.81 33.50 19.08
N LEU A 90 12.66 34.11 18.24
CA LEU A 90 13.99 33.62 17.89
C LEU A 90 14.82 33.22 19.13
N GLU A 91 14.54 33.86 20.28
CA GLU A 91 15.23 33.65 21.55
C GLU A 91 14.89 32.32 22.26
N ASN A 92 13.78 31.65 21.91
CA ASN A 92 13.40 30.36 22.48
C ASN A 92 13.80 29.14 21.61
N LEU A 93 14.49 29.36 20.49
CA LEU A 93 14.79 28.34 19.47
C LEU A 93 15.69 27.21 19.95
N ALA A 94 16.58 27.46 20.92
CA ALA A 94 17.64 26.53 21.28
C ALA A 94 17.19 25.26 22.02
N LYS A 95 15.93 25.17 22.49
CA LYS A 95 15.58 24.18 23.53
C LYS A 95 15.00 22.85 23.08
N ARG A 96 14.58 22.67 21.81
CA ARG A 96 14.05 21.37 21.31
C ARG A 96 14.20 21.27 19.79
N GLU A 97 15.43 21.14 19.29
CA GLU A 97 15.66 20.94 17.85
C GLU A 97 15.17 19.55 17.40
N CYS A 98 14.45 19.51 16.27
CA CYS A 98 14.18 18.26 15.58
C CYS A 98 15.48 17.59 15.11
N MET A 99 15.42 16.27 14.92
CA MET A 99 16.45 15.55 14.21
C MET A 99 16.42 15.94 12.72
N LYS A 100 17.52 16.53 12.25
CA LYS A 100 17.70 16.95 10.86
C LYS A 100 19.05 16.47 10.33
N GLU A 101 19.10 16.19 9.04
CA GLU A 101 20.30 15.86 8.29
C GLU A 101 20.37 16.75 7.05
N GLU A 102 21.57 17.17 6.67
CA GLU A 102 21.79 17.93 5.44
C GLU A 102 22.51 17.03 4.44
N VAL A 103 21.94 16.88 3.24
CA VAL A 103 22.49 16.06 2.17
C VAL A 103 22.64 16.91 0.92
N ILE A 104 23.84 16.89 0.35
CA ILE A 104 24.16 17.54 -0.92
C ILE A 104 24.33 16.44 -1.96
N TYR A 105 23.57 16.51 -3.05
CA TYR A 105 23.60 15.50 -4.12
C TYR A 105 23.25 16.13 -5.48
N HIS A 106 23.57 15.44 -6.57
CA HIS A 106 23.17 15.86 -7.91
C HIS A 106 21.78 15.33 -8.24
N GLY A 107 20.87 16.20 -8.67
CA GLY A 107 19.52 15.81 -9.04
C GLY A 107 19.50 14.84 -10.24
N PRO A 108 18.60 13.85 -10.29
CA PRO A 108 18.53 12.87 -11.37
C PRO A 108 18.03 13.46 -12.70
N TYR A 109 17.27 14.56 -12.66
CA TYR A 109 16.64 15.20 -13.82
C TYR A 109 17.34 16.47 -14.29
N SER A 110 18.22 17.02 -13.46
CA SER A 110 18.98 18.22 -13.78
C SER A 110 20.38 17.83 -14.20
N ASN A 111 20.87 18.40 -15.30
CA ASN A 111 22.20 18.13 -15.86
C ASN A 111 23.33 18.59 -14.91
N GLN A 112 23.53 17.85 -13.81
CA GLN A 112 24.58 17.99 -12.80
C GLN A 112 24.50 19.16 -11.81
N THR A 113 23.37 19.88 -11.71
CA THR A 113 23.24 20.88 -10.64
C THR A 113 23.22 20.22 -9.26
N GLU A 114 24.11 20.67 -8.38
CA GLU A 114 24.11 20.30 -6.97
C GLU A 114 22.86 20.86 -6.29
N LYS A 115 22.13 19.98 -5.60
CA LYS A 115 20.97 20.33 -4.80
C LYS A 115 21.29 20.13 -3.33
N ARG A 116 20.89 21.12 -2.53
CA ARG A 116 20.94 21.07 -1.08
C ARG A 116 19.59 20.63 -0.54
N ALA A 117 19.56 19.50 0.17
CA ALA A 117 18.36 18.95 0.78
C ALA A 117 18.49 18.92 2.31
N LEU A 118 17.46 19.41 3.00
CA LEU A 118 17.32 19.29 4.44
C LEU A 118 16.30 18.20 4.76
N VAL A 119 16.74 17.14 5.42
CA VAL A 119 15.89 15.99 5.74
C VAL A 119 15.54 16.01 7.22
N PHE A 120 14.25 15.97 7.53
CA PHE A 120 13.71 15.96 8.88
C PHE A 120 13.05 14.63 9.18
N ARG A 121 13.18 14.18 10.43
CA ARG A 121 12.39 13.07 10.94
C ARG A 121 10.95 13.52 11.13
N GLY A 122 10.01 12.94 10.39
CA GLY A 122 8.59 13.24 10.51
C GLY A 122 7.91 12.63 11.75
N PRO A 123 6.62 12.93 11.97
CA PRO A 123 5.85 12.42 13.10
C PRO A 123 5.59 10.91 12.99
N THR A 124 5.46 10.22 14.13
CA THR A 124 5.15 8.78 14.24
C THR A 124 3.78 8.53 14.86
N ASP A 125 3.39 9.34 15.83
CA ASP A 125 2.22 9.08 16.69
C ASP A 125 0.96 9.78 16.19
N VAL A 126 0.08 9.02 15.53
CA VAL A 126 -1.21 9.52 15.03
C VAL A 126 -2.22 9.71 16.16
N ARG A 127 -2.18 8.86 17.19
CA ARG A 127 -3.16 8.88 18.29
C ARG A 127 -3.01 10.14 19.13
N ASN A 128 -1.77 10.53 19.44
CA ASN A 128 -1.49 11.77 20.16
C ASN A 128 -1.43 13.01 19.26
N ARG A 129 -1.81 12.88 17.98
CA ARG A 129 -1.75 13.95 16.96
C ARG A 129 -0.39 14.64 16.95
N GLU A 130 0.65 13.83 16.83
CA GLU A 130 1.98 14.37 16.64
C GLU A 130 2.07 15.07 15.28
N LEU A 131 2.68 16.24 15.29
CA LEU A 131 2.97 17.02 14.12
C LEU A 131 4.36 17.63 14.22
N ILE A 132 4.97 17.91 13.08
CA ILE A 132 6.22 18.65 12.99
C ILE A 132 5.93 20.01 12.37
N PHE A 133 6.38 21.07 13.03
CA PHE A 133 6.24 22.44 12.57
C PHE A 133 7.61 23.00 12.20
N LEU A 134 7.71 23.50 10.98
CA LEU A 134 8.93 24.02 10.37
C LEU A 134 8.70 25.47 9.97
N GLN A 135 9.65 26.33 10.34
CA GLN A 135 9.68 27.74 9.97
C GLN A 135 10.96 28.03 9.20
N LEU A 136 10.85 28.65 8.04
CA LEU A 136 11.99 29.08 7.24
C LEU A 136 11.87 30.56 6.88
N SER A 137 13.01 31.17 6.59
CA SER A 137 13.12 32.55 6.14
C SER A 137 13.97 32.59 4.88
N ARG A 138 13.54 33.37 3.89
CA ARG A 138 14.31 33.65 2.69
C ARG A 138 14.38 35.15 2.51
N ASN A 139 15.59 35.69 2.40
CA ASN A 139 15.76 37.09 2.01
C ASN A 139 15.35 37.25 0.53
N GLU A 140 15.12 38.49 0.09
CA GLU A 140 14.73 38.79 -1.29
C GLU A 140 15.63 38.06 -2.30
N THR A 141 14.99 37.32 -3.18
CA THR A 141 15.59 36.55 -4.28
C THR A 141 15.07 37.10 -5.60
N GLU A 142 15.88 37.01 -6.67
CA GLU A 142 15.47 37.29 -8.07
C GLU A 142 14.38 36.34 -8.61
N GLU A 143 13.86 35.42 -7.78
CA GLU A 143 12.81 34.49 -8.17
C GLU A 143 11.44 35.18 -8.11
N ASP A 144 10.64 35.02 -9.18
CA ASP A 144 9.27 35.55 -9.27
C ASP A 144 8.31 34.94 -8.23
N PHE A 145 8.66 33.78 -7.65
CA PHE A 145 7.81 33.03 -6.73
C PHE A 145 8.53 32.65 -5.44
N SER A 146 7.85 32.93 -4.32
CA SER A 146 8.24 32.45 -2.99
C SER A 146 7.73 31.04 -2.76
N ALA A 147 8.55 30.04 -3.08
CA ALA A 147 8.17 28.64 -3.01
C ALA A 147 9.33 27.75 -2.57
N ILE A 148 9.03 26.72 -1.78
CA ILE A 148 9.99 25.69 -1.37
C ILE A 148 9.39 24.34 -1.73
N SER A 149 10.18 23.52 -2.43
CA SER A 149 9.78 22.17 -2.79
C SER A 149 10.16 21.17 -1.70
N TYR A 150 9.43 20.06 -1.63
CA TYR A 150 9.68 18.98 -0.69
C TYR A 150 9.29 17.61 -1.25
N MET A 151 9.88 16.56 -0.69
CA MET A 151 9.45 15.17 -0.89
C MET A 151 9.34 14.44 0.45
N ILE A 152 8.61 13.33 0.45
CA ILE A 152 8.43 12.48 1.64
C ILE A 152 8.77 11.05 1.25
N PHE A 153 9.67 10.41 2.00
CA PHE A 153 10.01 9.00 1.85
C PHE A 153 9.62 8.18 3.09
N ALA A 154 9.54 6.87 2.92
CA ALA A 154 8.81 5.97 3.83
C ALA A 154 9.35 5.94 5.27
N LYS A 155 10.68 5.91 5.44
CA LYS A 155 11.33 5.74 6.74
C LYS A 155 12.62 6.54 6.79
N PHE A 156 12.70 7.48 7.73
CA PHE A 156 13.90 8.28 7.99
C PHE A 156 15.11 7.42 8.38
N SER A 157 14.88 6.29 9.06
CA SER A 157 15.93 5.32 9.44
C SER A 157 16.67 4.75 8.23
N ASP A 158 15.98 4.50 7.12
CA ASP A 158 16.58 3.88 5.92
C ASP A 158 17.67 4.78 5.32
N MET A 159 17.51 6.10 5.44
CA MET A 159 18.53 7.07 5.05
C MET A 159 19.71 7.10 6.03
N LEU A 160 19.46 6.98 7.33
CA LEU A 160 20.52 6.96 8.35
C LEU A 160 21.38 5.70 8.25
N GLU A 161 20.77 4.58 7.89
CA GLU A 161 21.44 3.28 7.72
C GLU A 161 22.12 3.16 6.34
N SER A 162 21.77 4.00 5.37
CA SER A 162 22.41 4.01 4.05
C SER A 162 23.87 4.46 4.14
N SER A 163 24.77 3.69 3.53
CA SER A 163 26.19 4.06 3.40
C SER A 163 26.42 5.27 2.49
N ASP A 164 25.58 5.41 1.45
CA ASP A 164 25.60 6.52 0.51
C ASP A 164 24.27 7.28 0.56
N LYS A 165 24.24 8.35 1.36
CA LYS A 165 23.09 9.23 1.50
C LYS A 165 22.77 9.96 0.20
N ALA A 166 23.77 10.31 -0.62
CA ALA A 166 23.56 11.04 -1.85
C ALA A 166 22.89 10.17 -2.92
N ALA A 167 23.33 8.92 -3.06
CA ALA A 167 22.68 7.94 -3.94
C ALA A 167 21.26 7.62 -3.47
N PHE A 168 21.04 7.46 -2.16
CA PHE A 168 19.72 7.25 -1.59
C PHE A 168 18.75 8.40 -1.92
N MET A 169 19.20 9.64 -1.77
CA MET A 169 18.41 10.83 -2.07
C MET A 169 18.09 10.96 -3.56
N MET A 170 19.04 10.60 -4.43
CA MET A 170 18.84 10.56 -5.87
C MET A 170 17.77 9.53 -6.28
N ASP A 171 17.76 8.35 -5.65
CA ASP A 171 16.74 7.32 -5.89
C ASP A 171 15.37 7.74 -5.34
N CYS A 172 15.35 8.42 -4.18
CA CYS A 172 14.13 8.98 -3.63
C CYS A 172 13.49 10.01 -4.57
N GLU A 173 14.25 10.95 -5.14
CA GLU A 173 13.72 11.94 -6.08
C GLU A 173 13.20 11.30 -7.39
N ARG A 174 13.70 10.11 -7.76
CA ARG A 174 13.19 9.35 -8.90
C ARG A 174 11.85 8.66 -8.61
N ASN A 175 11.71 8.12 -7.39
CA ASN A 175 10.63 7.22 -7.04
C ASN A 175 9.47 7.89 -6.30
N TYR A 176 9.71 9.00 -5.59
CA TYR A 176 8.71 9.71 -4.81
C TYR A 176 8.24 11.00 -5.49
N SER A 177 6.98 11.34 -5.25
CA SER A 177 6.37 12.57 -5.72
C SER A 177 6.93 13.79 -4.98
N MET A 178 7.12 14.87 -5.73
CA MET A 178 7.55 16.17 -5.22
C MET A 178 6.34 17.10 -5.07
N TRP A 179 6.32 17.89 -4.01
CA TRP A 179 5.32 18.91 -3.76
C TRP A 179 5.98 20.25 -3.46
N THR A 180 5.20 21.33 -3.44
CA THR A 180 5.70 22.67 -3.22
C THR A 180 4.74 23.42 -2.33
N PHE A 181 5.27 24.20 -1.39
CA PHE A 181 4.48 25.09 -0.55
C PHE A 181 4.95 26.54 -0.72
N SER A 182 4.00 27.47 -0.61
CA SER A 182 4.21 28.89 -0.85
C SER A 182 4.65 29.64 0.42
N GLY A 183 5.48 30.66 0.24
CA GLY A 183 5.81 31.67 1.25
C GLY A 183 4.61 32.55 1.59
N GLY A 184 4.60 33.13 2.79
CA GLY A 184 3.54 34.01 3.28
C GLY A 184 2.28 33.27 3.77
N PHE A 185 2.26 31.94 3.65
CA PHE A 185 1.18 31.09 4.12
C PHE A 185 1.71 30.02 5.07
N ARG A 186 0.82 29.62 5.99
CA ARG A 186 0.93 28.39 6.75
C ARG A 186 0.29 27.26 5.96
N THR A 187 1.11 26.32 5.52
CA THR A 187 0.67 25.12 4.81
C THR A 187 0.60 23.96 5.80
N TRP A 188 -0.59 23.39 5.94
CA TRP A 188 -0.85 22.23 6.78
C TRP A 188 -0.99 20.99 5.90
N VAL A 189 -0.01 20.09 5.97
CA VAL A 189 0.08 18.89 5.17
C VAL A 189 -0.38 17.70 6.00
N LYS A 190 -1.55 17.17 5.66
CA LYS A 190 -2.06 15.91 6.21
C LYS A 190 -1.67 14.77 5.28
N MET A 191 -0.69 13.97 5.69
CA MET A 191 -0.16 12.86 4.90
C MET A 191 -0.84 11.52 5.23
N SER A 192 -0.94 10.66 4.24
CA SER A 192 -1.42 9.28 4.34
C SER A 192 -0.52 8.39 3.49
N LEU A 193 -0.27 7.17 3.96
CA LEU A 193 0.67 6.24 3.34
C LEU A 193 -0.05 5.24 2.46
N VAL A 194 0.35 5.14 1.20
CA VAL A 194 -0.07 4.11 0.26
C VAL A 194 1.10 3.16 0.03
N ARG A 195 0.90 1.88 0.28
CA ARG A 195 1.86 0.82 -0.02
C ARG A 195 1.30 -0.05 -1.12
N THR A 196 2.01 -0.10 -2.24
CA THR A 196 1.63 -0.92 -3.39
C THR A 196 2.58 -2.09 -3.50
N SER A 197 2.07 -3.31 -3.31
CA SER A 197 2.87 -4.52 -3.51
C SER A 197 2.92 -4.83 -5.01
N GLY A 198 4.05 -4.55 -5.66
CA GLY A 198 4.29 -4.88 -7.05
C GLY A 198 5.02 -6.21 -7.25
N ARG A 199 5.37 -6.49 -8.51
CA ARG A 199 5.99 -7.72 -9.02
C ARG A 199 7.22 -8.24 -8.25
N ARG A 200 7.99 -7.33 -7.65
CA ARG A 200 9.25 -7.64 -6.94
C ARG A 200 9.54 -6.69 -5.80
N ASN A 201 9.19 -5.41 -5.99
CA ASN A 201 9.41 -4.37 -5.00
C ASN A 201 8.07 -3.83 -4.52
N GLU A 202 7.99 -3.57 -3.22
CA GLU A 202 6.95 -2.73 -2.66
C GLU A 202 7.28 -1.29 -3.03
N SER A 203 6.35 -0.61 -3.70
CA SER A 203 6.44 0.84 -3.87
C SER A 203 5.63 1.52 -2.76
N VAL A 204 6.12 2.67 -2.33
CA VAL A 204 5.48 3.47 -1.30
C VAL A 204 5.22 4.84 -1.89
N GLU A 205 4.01 5.34 -1.71
CA GLU A 205 3.61 6.66 -2.16
C GLU A 205 2.90 7.38 -1.01
N PHE A 206 3.11 8.68 -0.90
CA PHE A 206 2.38 9.51 0.05
C PHE A 206 1.25 10.24 -0.67
N ARG A 207 0.04 10.14 -0.12
CA ARG A 207 -1.08 10.99 -0.50
C ARG A 207 -1.21 12.08 0.54
N GLN A 208 -1.31 13.33 0.09
CA GLN A 208 -1.40 14.46 0.99
C GLN A 208 -2.61 15.35 0.69
N GLU A 209 -3.18 15.89 1.75
CA GLU A 209 -4.17 16.96 1.71
C GLU A 209 -3.55 18.20 2.34
N SER A 210 -3.45 19.27 1.56
CA SER A 210 -2.87 20.55 2.00
C SER A 210 -3.97 21.56 2.31
N SER A 211 -3.99 22.09 3.53
CA SER A 211 -4.78 23.26 3.89
C SER A 211 -3.86 24.47 4.03
N VAL A 212 -4.19 25.58 3.36
CA VAL A 212 -3.35 26.78 3.34
C VAL A 212 -4.07 27.91 4.09
N VAL A 213 -3.36 28.57 5.00
CA VAL A 213 -3.88 29.70 5.79
C VAL A 213 -2.91 30.87 5.66
N LYS A 214 -3.41 32.06 5.34
CA LYS A 214 -2.57 33.26 5.23
C LYS A 214 -1.93 33.61 6.57
N TYR A 215 -0.61 33.79 6.57
CA TYR A 215 0.09 34.32 7.74
C TYR A 215 -0.03 35.85 7.74
N ILE A 216 -0.55 36.41 8.84
CA ILE A 216 -0.60 37.86 9.03
C ILE A 216 0.66 38.25 9.78
N ASP A 217 1.66 38.75 9.04
CA ASP A 217 2.89 39.23 9.64
C ASP A 217 2.64 40.52 10.43
N LYS A 218 2.83 40.44 11.74
CA LYS A 218 2.66 41.56 12.69
C LYS A 218 3.99 42.22 13.07
N ARG A 219 5.12 41.78 12.49
CA ARG A 219 6.43 42.40 12.73
C ARG A 219 6.42 43.85 12.23
N PRO A 220 7.21 44.76 12.83
CA PRO A 220 7.37 46.11 12.30
C PRO A 220 7.81 46.09 10.82
N PRO A 221 7.40 47.05 9.97
CA PRO A 221 7.78 47.06 8.54
C PRO A 221 9.29 47.03 8.29
N LEU A 222 10.09 47.55 9.23
CA LEU A 222 11.56 47.50 9.19
C LEU A 222 12.13 46.08 9.27
N GLU A 223 11.40 45.14 9.87
CA GLU A 223 11.78 43.74 10.03
C GLU A 223 11.17 42.82 8.95
N GLN A 224 10.27 43.36 8.12
CA GLN A 224 9.61 42.63 7.02
C GLN A 224 10.46 42.66 5.74
N THR A 225 11.76 42.39 5.85
CA THR A 225 12.69 42.35 4.71
C THR A 225 12.82 40.95 4.11
N ASN A 226 12.30 39.94 4.79
CA ASN A 226 12.41 38.54 4.45
C ASN A 226 11.03 37.88 4.31
N GLU A 227 10.95 36.95 3.36
CA GLU A 227 9.80 36.10 3.18
C GLU A 227 9.83 34.94 4.17
N LEU A 228 8.72 34.72 4.87
CA LEU A 228 8.58 33.63 5.83
C LEU A 228 7.79 32.46 5.25
N PHE A 229 8.23 31.26 5.63
CA PHE A 229 7.72 29.99 5.16
C PHE A 229 7.28 29.16 6.36
N PHE A 230 6.05 28.67 6.35
CA PHE A 230 5.48 27.92 7.46
C PHE A 230 4.86 26.63 6.95
N ILE A 231 5.35 25.49 7.42
CA ILE A 231 4.79 24.19 7.05
C ILE A 231 4.61 23.30 8.28
N VAL A 232 3.48 22.60 8.31
CA VAL A 232 3.13 21.62 9.34
C VAL A 232 2.91 20.28 8.64
N PHE A 233 3.60 19.23 9.08
CA PHE A 233 3.31 17.87 8.63
C PHE A 233 2.68 17.06 9.77
N GLN A 234 1.58 16.38 9.46
CA GLN A 234 0.92 15.45 10.37
C GLN A 234 0.33 14.27 9.61
N TRP A 235 0.10 13.15 10.28
CA TRP A 235 -0.70 12.07 9.71
C TRP A 235 -2.18 12.48 9.62
N ARG A 236 -2.84 12.10 8.52
CA ARG A 236 -4.27 12.34 8.29
C ARG A 236 -5.14 11.37 9.07
N ASP A 237 -4.77 10.09 9.03
CA ASP A 237 -5.53 8.97 9.55
C ASP A 237 -4.58 7.84 9.98
N PRO A 238 -5.02 6.93 10.87
CA PRO A 238 -4.19 5.82 11.34
C PRO A 238 -4.16 4.64 10.37
N PHE A 239 -4.59 4.80 9.11
CA PHE A 239 -4.71 3.71 8.15
C PHE A 239 -3.62 3.76 7.08
N ILE A 240 -2.87 2.68 6.97
CA ILE A 240 -2.03 2.44 5.79
C ILE A 240 -2.91 1.84 4.70
N GLN A 241 -2.99 2.52 3.56
CA GLN A 241 -3.66 2.01 2.37
C GLN A 241 -2.74 0.97 1.71
N GLN A 242 -3.13 -0.30 1.71
CA GLN A 242 -2.43 -1.37 1.02
C GLN A 242 -3.10 -1.65 -0.32
N VAL A 243 -2.30 -1.61 -1.38
CA VAL A 243 -2.73 -1.90 -2.75
C VAL A 243 -2.02 -3.16 -3.19
N LYS A 244 -2.78 -4.23 -3.42
CA LYS A 244 -2.26 -5.53 -3.86
C LYS A 244 -3.11 -6.05 -5.01
N ASP A 245 -2.59 -6.98 -5.81
CA ASP A 245 -3.39 -7.59 -6.88
C ASP A 245 -4.67 -8.22 -6.32
N ILE A 246 -5.78 -8.13 -7.05
CA ILE A 246 -7.09 -8.55 -6.53
C ILE A 246 -7.11 -10.00 -6.04
N VAL A 247 -6.37 -10.88 -6.72
CA VAL A 247 -6.23 -12.30 -6.40
C VAL A 247 -5.45 -12.51 -5.10
N THR A 248 -4.38 -11.74 -4.90
CA THR A 248 -3.49 -11.86 -3.72
C THR A 248 -3.99 -11.07 -2.52
N ALA A 249 -4.79 -10.00 -2.74
CA ALA A 249 -5.43 -9.23 -1.69
C ALA A 249 -6.50 -10.06 -0.96
N ASN A 250 -7.27 -10.87 -1.69
CA ASN A 250 -8.38 -11.68 -1.16
C ASN A 250 -8.25 -13.14 -1.59
N PRO A 251 -7.24 -13.89 -1.10
CA PRO A 251 -6.97 -15.26 -1.54
C PRO A 251 -8.16 -16.20 -1.29
N TRP A 252 -8.91 -15.98 -0.20
CA TRP A 252 -10.09 -16.78 0.14
C TRP A 252 -11.20 -16.72 -0.91
N ASN A 253 -11.42 -15.55 -1.52
CA ASN A 253 -12.43 -15.41 -2.58
C ASN A 253 -12.03 -16.20 -3.82
N THR A 254 -10.76 -16.10 -4.23
CA THR A 254 -10.22 -16.88 -5.36
C THR A 254 -10.29 -18.39 -5.08
N ILE A 255 -9.87 -18.82 -3.89
CA ILE A 255 -9.95 -20.21 -3.45
C ILE A 255 -11.39 -20.71 -3.47
N ALA A 256 -12.36 -19.92 -2.98
CA ALA A 256 -13.77 -20.27 -3.00
C ALA A 256 -14.31 -20.45 -4.43
N ILE A 257 -13.93 -19.56 -5.36
CA ILE A 257 -14.27 -19.69 -6.78
C ILE A 257 -13.67 -20.96 -7.37
N LEU A 258 -12.38 -21.24 -7.09
CA LEU A 258 -11.71 -22.45 -7.56
C LEU A 258 -12.39 -23.72 -7.03
N CYS A 259 -12.71 -23.77 -5.73
CA CYS A 259 -13.49 -24.85 -5.14
C CYS A 259 -14.85 -25.01 -5.84
N GLY A 260 -15.54 -23.91 -6.12
CA GLY A 260 -16.79 -23.89 -6.88
C GLY A 260 -16.65 -24.48 -8.28
N VAL A 261 -15.59 -24.11 -9.01
CA VAL A 261 -15.27 -24.64 -10.35
C VAL A 261 -14.98 -26.14 -10.29
N PHE A 262 -14.14 -26.60 -9.36
CA PHE A 262 -13.85 -28.03 -9.21
C PHE A 262 -15.11 -28.83 -8.88
N MET A 263 -15.92 -28.38 -7.93
CA MET A 263 -17.19 -29.03 -7.59
C MET A 263 -18.16 -29.06 -8.78
N ALA A 264 -18.26 -27.97 -9.54
CA ALA A 264 -19.09 -27.91 -10.74
C ALA A 264 -18.61 -28.90 -11.81
N LEU A 265 -17.29 -29.02 -12.03
CA LEU A 265 -16.69 -30.00 -12.95
C LEU A 265 -17.02 -31.44 -12.53
N PHE A 266 -16.85 -31.79 -11.24
CA PHE A 266 -17.22 -33.12 -10.74
C PHE A 266 -18.71 -33.41 -10.89
N LYS A 267 -19.57 -32.45 -10.53
CA LYS A 267 -21.03 -32.60 -10.65
C LYS A 267 -21.47 -32.73 -12.11
N ALA A 268 -20.88 -31.95 -13.03
CA ALA A 268 -21.13 -32.04 -14.46
C ALA A 268 -20.70 -33.40 -15.03
N ALA A 269 -19.55 -33.94 -14.58
CA ALA A 269 -19.09 -35.26 -14.98
C ALA A 269 -20.05 -36.38 -14.55
N ASP A 270 -20.60 -36.32 -13.33
CA ASP A 270 -21.60 -37.28 -12.87
C ASP A 270 -22.94 -37.14 -13.60
N PHE A 271 -23.37 -35.92 -13.90
CA PHE A 271 -24.54 -35.67 -14.74
C PHE A 271 -24.34 -36.21 -16.17
N ALA A 272 -23.14 -36.08 -16.73
CA ALA A 272 -22.80 -36.66 -18.03
C ALA A 272 -22.88 -38.19 -18.00
N LYS A 273 -22.39 -38.86 -16.94
CA LYS A 273 -22.55 -40.33 -16.77
C LYS A 273 -24.02 -40.72 -16.72
N LEU A 274 -24.87 -39.97 -16.00
CA LEU A 274 -26.32 -40.22 -15.94
C LEU A 274 -26.99 -40.00 -17.31
N SER A 275 -26.62 -38.94 -18.01
CA SER A 275 -27.11 -38.62 -19.35
C SER A 275 -26.76 -39.70 -20.37
N ILE A 276 -25.52 -40.21 -20.34
CA ILE A 276 -25.09 -41.34 -21.18
C ILE A 276 -25.90 -42.59 -20.84
N LYS A 277 -26.09 -42.92 -19.55
CA LYS A 277 -26.94 -44.07 -19.14
C LYS A 277 -28.38 -43.91 -19.63
N TRP A 278 -28.94 -42.70 -19.56
CA TRP A 278 -30.29 -42.41 -20.04
C TRP A 278 -30.40 -42.52 -21.56
N MET A 279 -29.42 -41.99 -22.29
CA MET A 279 -29.32 -42.11 -23.75
C MET A 279 -29.23 -43.57 -24.20
N ILE A 280 -28.43 -44.40 -23.53
CA ILE A 280 -28.37 -45.84 -23.78
C ILE A 280 -29.73 -46.50 -23.52
N ARG A 281 -30.44 -46.12 -22.46
CA ARG A 281 -31.80 -46.65 -22.18
C ARG A 281 -32.80 -46.24 -23.25
N ILE A 282 -32.78 -44.99 -23.72
CA ILE A 282 -33.63 -44.50 -24.81
C ILE A 282 -33.33 -45.24 -26.11
N ARG A 283 -32.06 -45.39 -26.46
CA ARG A 283 -31.65 -46.14 -27.65
C ARG A 283 -32.14 -47.59 -27.60
N LYS A 284 -32.01 -48.26 -26.45
CA LYS A 284 -32.57 -49.61 -26.23
C LYS A 284 -34.09 -49.64 -26.37
N ARG A 285 -34.81 -48.61 -25.90
CA ARG A 285 -36.28 -48.51 -26.06
C ARG A 285 -36.69 -48.31 -27.51
N HIS A 286 -36.03 -47.42 -28.26
CA HIS A 286 -36.31 -47.23 -29.70
C HIS A 286 -36.06 -48.50 -30.51
N ILE A 287 -34.95 -49.21 -30.25
CA ILE A 287 -34.66 -50.48 -30.92
C ILE A 287 -35.76 -51.53 -30.63
N ARG A 288 -36.24 -51.62 -29.38
CA ARG A 288 -37.34 -52.52 -29.01
C ARG A 288 -38.68 -52.12 -29.64
N ALA A 289 -38.98 -50.82 -29.74
CA ALA A 289 -40.19 -50.34 -30.41
C ALA A 289 -40.15 -50.65 -31.91
N LYS A 290 -39.01 -50.39 -32.57
CA LYS A 290 -38.81 -50.73 -33.99
C LYS A 290 -38.93 -52.23 -34.26
N MET A 291 -38.43 -53.09 -33.37
CA MET A 291 -38.65 -54.54 -33.48
C MET A 291 -40.13 -54.94 -33.34
N ARG A 292 -40.90 -54.26 -32.50
CA ARG A 292 -42.34 -54.53 -32.35
C ARG A 292 -43.13 -54.11 -33.58
N GLU A 293 -42.79 -52.97 -34.19
CA GLU A 293 -43.41 -52.51 -35.44
C GLU A 293 -43.11 -53.45 -36.60
N MET A 294 -41.86 -53.94 -36.73
CA MET A 294 -41.52 -54.91 -37.78
C MET A 294 -42.25 -56.25 -37.60
N ASN A 295 -42.45 -56.70 -36.35
CA ASN A 295 -43.20 -57.93 -36.08
C ASN A 295 -44.71 -57.82 -36.33
N GLN A 296 -45.26 -56.62 -36.50
CA GLN A 296 -46.67 -56.41 -36.86
C GLN A 296 -46.91 -56.36 -38.38
N ILE A 297 -45.84 -56.28 -39.18
CA ILE A 297 -45.90 -56.18 -40.65
C ILE A 297 -45.60 -57.52 -41.35
N SER A 298 -45.10 -58.52 -40.60
CA SER A 298 -45.03 -59.93 -41.04
C SER A 298 -46.26 -60.71 -40.58
#